data_AF-A0A7W1GXP4-F1
#
_entry.id   AF-A0A7W1GXP4-F1
#
_cell.length_a   1.000
_cell.length_b   1.000
_cell.length_c   1.000
_cell.angle_alpha   90.00
_cell.angle_beta   90.00
_cell.angle_gamma   90.00
#
_symmetry.space_group_name_H-M   'P 1'
#
loop_
_entity.id
_entity.type
_entity.pdbx_description
1 polymer ?
#
loop_
_entity_poly.entity_id
_entity_poly.type
_entity_poly.pdbx_seq_one_letter_code
_entity_poly.pdbx_strand_id
1 'polypeptide(L)'
;MITLVTFDAAGTLIDHRWDPGAIAREAVKDLGITVDLDEARDRYEHVSAEFRAEQFALEKIGDRQGIHELWDRQMAAWLDAVGADPSIARDALTIFRERVFGPSSHVWSVYPDVLPAVEALRDKGIIIGIISNWDHTLFEVLDNLQMSDLFDFAIASLEFGYEKPDRRIFIEALAQGGATAEETVHVGDSLEDDFIGATDAGMGALLLDREASADFTAGRISSLLQVSEVIA
;
A
#
# COMPACT_ATOMS: atom_id res chain seq x y z
N MET A 1 22.35 -7.08 16.46
CA MET A 1 21.51 -8.25 16.13
C MET A 1 20.19 -7.66 15.68
N ILE A 2 19.64 -8.12 14.56
CA ILE A 2 18.36 -7.60 14.07
C ILE A 2 17.23 -8.18 14.92
N THR A 3 16.35 -7.32 15.42
CA THR A 3 15.17 -7.68 16.25
C THR A 3 13.86 -7.28 15.59
N LEU A 4 13.89 -6.35 14.63
CA LEU A 4 12.75 -5.88 13.86
C LEU A 4 13.05 -5.95 12.35
N VAL A 5 12.11 -6.48 11.58
CA VAL A 5 12.07 -6.32 10.12
C VAL A 5 10.77 -5.65 9.73
N THR A 6 10.84 -4.59 8.93
CA THR A 6 9.65 -3.95 8.37
C THR A 6 9.61 -4.10 6.86
N PHE A 7 8.42 -4.25 6.31
CA PHE A 7 8.19 -4.43 4.88
C PHE A 7 7.35 -3.30 4.30
N ASP A 8 7.62 -2.89 3.06
CA ASP A 8 6.58 -2.25 2.26
C ASP A 8 5.46 -3.24 1.91
N ALA A 9 4.27 -2.75 1.54
CA ALA A 9 3.14 -3.58 1.17
C ALA A 9 3.04 -3.83 -0.35
N ALA A 10 2.78 -2.81 -1.17
CA ALA A 10 2.44 -2.97 -2.58
C ALA A 10 3.69 -3.11 -3.45
N GLY A 11 3.80 -4.17 -4.26
CA GLY A 11 5.04 -4.50 -4.98
C GLY A 11 6.01 -5.36 -4.15
N THR A 12 5.93 -5.25 -2.83
CA THR A 12 6.76 -6.03 -1.90
C THR A 12 6.05 -7.26 -1.34
N LEU A 13 4.96 -7.11 -0.58
CA LEU A 13 4.18 -8.23 -0.02
C LEU A 13 2.96 -8.58 -0.88
N ILE A 14 2.37 -7.56 -1.49
CA ILE A 14 1.11 -7.63 -2.22
C ILE A 14 1.40 -7.31 -3.69
N ASP A 15 1.17 -8.28 -4.57
CA ASP A 15 1.03 -8.04 -6.01
C ASP A 15 -0.33 -7.41 -6.27
N HIS A 16 -0.38 -6.40 -7.13
CA HIS A 16 -1.60 -5.65 -7.39
C HIS A 16 -1.83 -5.30 -8.85
N ARG A 17 -3.11 -5.23 -9.21
CA ARG A 17 -3.61 -4.74 -10.51
C ARG A 17 -4.36 -3.42 -10.34
N TRP A 18 -3.91 -2.62 -9.39
CA TRP A 18 -4.52 -1.33 -9.07
C TRP A 18 -4.49 -0.40 -10.29
N ASP A 19 -5.68 -0.12 -10.82
CA ASP A 19 -5.91 0.81 -11.93
C ASP A 19 -7.26 1.49 -11.69
N PRO A 20 -7.31 2.52 -10.84
CA PRO A 20 -8.57 3.07 -10.36
C PRO A 20 -9.41 3.66 -11.50
N GLY A 21 -8.80 4.25 -12.53
CA GLY A 21 -9.53 4.73 -13.70
C GLY A 21 -10.20 3.61 -14.50
N ALA A 22 -9.50 2.49 -14.74
CA ALA A 22 -10.08 1.33 -15.40
C ALA A 22 -11.18 0.67 -14.56
N ILE A 23 -10.98 0.58 -13.24
CA ILE A 23 -11.97 0.00 -12.31
C ILE A 23 -13.22 0.89 -12.24
N ALA A 24 -13.07 2.22 -12.15
CA ALA A 24 -14.17 3.17 -12.18
C ALA A 24 -14.96 3.09 -13.50
N ARG A 25 -14.26 2.96 -14.63
CA ARG A 25 -14.87 2.72 -15.94
C ARG A 25 -15.71 1.45 -15.99
N GLU A 26 -15.20 0.31 -15.50
CA GLU A 26 -15.99 -0.92 -15.48
C GLU A 26 -17.15 -0.85 -14.47
N ALA A 27 -17.01 -0.09 -13.38
CA ALA A 27 -18.09 0.14 -12.43
C ALA A 27 -19.27 0.91 -13.06
N VAL A 28 -19.01 1.99 -13.79
CA VAL A 28 -20.08 2.77 -14.44
C VAL A 28 -20.67 2.09 -15.68
N LYS A 29 -19.92 1.18 -16.30
CA LYS A 29 -20.41 0.35 -17.40
C LYS A 29 -21.55 -0.57 -16.99
N ASP A 30 -21.51 -1.10 -15.76
CA ASP A 30 -22.63 -1.86 -15.18
C ASP A 30 -23.89 -0.99 -14.97
N LEU A 31 -23.70 0.32 -14.87
CA LEU A 31 -24.77 1.33 -14.81
C LEU A 31 -25.18 1.86 -16.19
N GLY A 32 -24.64 1.29 -17.27
CA GLY A 32 -24.97 1.65 -18.65
C GLY A 32 -24.18 2.82 -19.22
N ILE A 33 -23.15 3.31 -18.53
CA ILE A 33 -22.29 4.41 -18.99
C ILE A 33 -21.04 3.85 -19.66
N THR A 34 -20.74 4.30 -20.86
CA THR A 34 -19.50 3.91 -21.56
C THR A 34 -18.53 5.07 -21.58
N VAL A 35 -17.31 4.84 -21.11
CA VAL A 35 -16.20 5.79 -21.12
C VAL A 35 -15.02 5.16 -21.85
N ASP A 36 -14.26 5.95 -22.59
CA ASP A 36 -12.99 5.49 -23.16
C ASP A 36 -11.98 5.16 -22.04
N LEU A 37 -11.10 4.18 -22.26
CA LEU A 37 -10.19 3.72 -21.20
C LEU A 37 -9.11 4.75 -20.87
N ASP A 38 -8.53 5.37 -21.89
CA ASP A 38 -7.45 6.34 -21.70
C ASP A 38 -8.02 7.62 -21.09
N GLU A 39 -9.20 8.04 -21.52
CA GLU A 39 -9.96 9.13 -20.88
C GLU A 39 -10.28 8.82 -19.41
N ALA A 40 -10.81 7.62 -19.12
CA ALA A 40 -11.15 7.23 -17.75
C ALA A 40 -9.95 7.32 -16.81
N ARG A 41 -8.77 6.85 -17.25
CA ARG A 41 -7.52 6.91 -16.48
C ARG A 41 -7.03 8.34 -16.28
N ASP A 42 -6.89 9.10 -17.37
CA ASP A 42 -6.40 10.49 -17.33
C ASP A 42 -7.27 11.36 -16.42
N ARG A 43 -8.61 11.27 -16.57
CA ARG A 43 -9.54 12.02 -15.73
C ARG A 43 -9.50 11.57 -14.27
N TYR A 44 -9.37 10.27 -13.99
CA TYR A 44 -9.31 9.78 -12.61
C TYR A 44 -8.06 10.28 -11.91
N GLU A 45 -6.90 10.17 -12.56
CA GLU A 45 -5.63 10.65 -12.01
C GLU A 45 -5.72 12.14 -11.69
N HIS A 46 -6.17 12.96 -12.65
CA HIS A 46 -6.30 14.41 -12.46
C HIS A 46 -7.23 14.76 -11.30
N VAL A 47 -8.43 14.17 -11.27
CA VAL A 47 -9.40 14.41 -10.19
C VAL A 47 -8.85 13.94 -8.85
N SER A 48 -8.28 12.74 -8.78
CA SER A 48 -7.74 12.20 -7.51
C SER A 48 -6.65 13.09 -6.90
N ALA A 49 -5.81 13.72 -7.74
CA ALA A 49 -4.78 14.64 -7.30
C ALA A 49 -5.35 15.90 -6.60
N GLU A 50 -6.51 16.40 -7.05
CA GLU A 50 -7.18 17.56 -6.43
C GLU A 50 -7.69 17.26 -5.02
N PHE A 51 -8.08 16.01 -4.76
CA PHE A 51 -8.62 15.56 -3.47
C PHE A 51 -7.52 15.06 -2.51
N ARG A 52 -6.29 14.85 -2.98
CA ARG A 52 -5.21 14.22 -2.22
C ARG A 52 -4.92 14.91 -0.90
N ALA A 53 -4.82 16.25 -0.91
CA ALA A 53 -4.52 17.02 0.30
C ALA A 53 -5.64 16.94 1.35
N GLU A 54 -6.90 16.91 0.91
CA GLU A 54 -8.06 16.77 1.79
C GLU A 54 -8.13 15.35 2.38
N GLN A 55 -7.94 14.32 1.56
CA GLN A 55 -7.86 12.93 2.01
C GLN A 55 -6.81 12.79 3.11
N PHE A 56 -5.61 13.32 2.87
CA PHE A 56 -4.50 13.26 3.81
C PHE A 56 -4.84 13.94 5.15
N ALA A 57 -5.56 15.06 5.12
CA ALA A 57 -5.99 15.76 6.33
C ALA A 57 -7.03 14.96 7.13
N LEU A 58 -7.95 14.28 6.45
CA LEU A 58 -9.01 13.47 7.07
C LEU A 58 -8.48 12.17 7.66
N GLU A 59 -7.58 11.48 6.94
CA GLU A 59 -6.92 10.26 7.40
C GLU A 59 -6.11 10.50 8.68
N LYS A 60 -5.35 11.60 8.69
CA LYS A 60 -4.54 12.01 9.85
C LYS A 60 -5.35 12.19 11.14
N ILE A 61 -6.61 12.59 11.03
CA ILE A 61 -7.50 12.76 12.21
C ILE A 61 -8.43 11.57 12.42
N GLY A 62 -8.33 10.53 11.58
CA GLY A 62 -9.18 9.34 11.63
C GLY A 62 -10.65 9.61 11.31
N ASP A 63 -10.97 10.65 10.53
CA ASP A 63 -12.35 11.00 10.18
C ASP A 63 -12.89 10.08 9.07
N ARG A 64 -13.31 8.88 9.46
CA ARG A 64 -13.87 7.87 8.54
C ARG A 64 -15.11 8.36 7.81
N GLN A 65 -15.95 9.14 8.46
CA GLN A 65 -17.14 9.69 7.80
C GLN A 65 -16.73 10.70 6.73
N GLY A 66 -15.82 11.63 7.06
CA GLY A 66 -15.30 12.60 6.12
C GLY A 66 -14.62 11.94 4.91
N ILE A 67 -13.88 10.84 5.11
CA ILE A 67 -13.25 10.09 4.01
C ILE A 67 -14.29 9.46 3.08
N HIS A 68 -15.35 8.87 3.64
CA HIS A 68 -16.44 8.32 2.83
C HIS A 68 -17.14 9.42 1.99
N GLU A 69 -17.41 10.58 2.60
CA GLU A 69 -17.98 11.74 1.91
C GLU A 69 -17.02 12.33 0.86
N LEU A 70 -15.71 12.25 1.09
CA LEU A 70 -14.68 12.63 0.13
C LEU A 70 -14.69 11.70 -1.09
N TRP A 71 -14.77 10.38 -0.90
CA TRP A 71 -14.83 9.44 -2.02
C TRP A 71 -16.12 9.59 -2.85
N ASP A 72 -17.27 9.84 -2.20
CA ASP A 72 -18.53 10.16 -2.89
C ASP A 72 -18.35 11.39 -3.80
N ARG A 73 -17.71 12.46 -3.29
CA ARG A 73 -17.44 13.69 -4.07
C ARG A 73 -16.40 13.47 -5.17
N GLN A 74 -15.35 12.70 -4.90
CA GLN A 74 -14.33 12.38 -5.90
C GLN A 74 -14.92 11.60 -7.08
N MET A 75 -15.74 10.57 -6.80
CA MET A 75 -16.43 9.81 -7.83
C MET A 75 -17.42 10.69 -8.63
N ALA A 76 -18.14 11.59 -7.96
CA ALA A 76 -19.01 12.56 -8.63
C ALA A 76 -18.24 13.53 -9.55
N ALA A 77 -17.08 14.03 -9.10
CA ALA A 77 -16.22 14.89 -9.89
C ALA A 77 -15.62 14.16 -11.10
N TRP A 78 -15.22 12.90 -10.91
CA TRP A 78 -14.74 12.06 -12.02
C TRP A 78 -15.84 11.79 -13.05
N LEU A 79 -17.06 11.47 -12.60
CA LEU A 79 -18.24 11.31 -13.48
C LEU A 79 -18.50 12.56 -14.31
N ASP A 80 -18.48 13.75 -13.70
CA ASP A 80 -18.64 15.02 -14.41
C ASP A 80 -17.52 15.23 -15.45
N ALA A 81 -16.27 14.93 -15.07
CA ALA A 81 -15.10 15.09 -15.93
C ALA A 81 -15.08 14.17 -17.17
N VAL A 82 -15.77 13.03 -17.11
CA VAL A 82 -15.97 12.11 -18.25
C VAL A 82 -17.33 12.33 -18.95
N GLY A 83 -18.08 13.37 -18.58
CA GLY A 83 -19.36 13.73 -19.20
C GLY A 83 -20.54 12.83 -18.82
N ALA A 84 -20.45 12.12 -17.69
CA ALA A 84 -21.51 11.30 -17.11
C ALA A 84 -22.28 12.04 -16.01
N ASP A 85 -23.46 11.53 -15.64
CA ASP A 85 -24.30 12.13 -14.59
C ASP A 85 -23.67 11.94 -13.19
N PRO A 86 -23.28 13.01 -12.47
CA PRO A 86 -22.67 12.88 -11.14
C PRO A 86 -23.60 12.30 -10.07
N SER A 87 -24.91 12.29 -10.30
CA SER A 87 -25.89 11.79 -9.32
C SER A 87 -25.78 10.28 -9.06
N ILE A 88 -25.14 9.52 -9.96
CA ILE A 88 -24.92 8.07 -9.81
C ILE A 88 -23.66 7.73 -9.00
N ALA A 89 -22.93 8.74 -8.48
CA ALA A 89 -21.64 8.54 -7.84
C ALA A 89 -21.63 7.48 -6.74
N ARG A 90 -22.68 7.44 -5.89
CA ARG A 90 -22.79 6.46 -4.82
C ARG A 90 -22.93 5.03 -5.31
N ASP A 91 -23.74 4.83 -6.35
CA ASP A 91 -23.94 3.51 -6.96
C ASP A 91 -22.66 3.05 -7.67
N ALA A 92 -22.01 3.96 -8.40
CA ALA A 92 -20.73 3.71 -9.06
C ALA A 92 -19.63 3.36 -8.04
N LEU A 93 -19.54 4.11 -6.94
CA LEU A 93 -18.57 3.85 -5.87
C LEU A 93 -18.85 2.54 -5.14
N THR A 94 -20.11 2.15 -4.97
CA THR A 94 -20.48 0.85 -4.40
C THR A 94 -19.95 -0.30 -5.26
N ILE A 95 -20.15 -0.22 -6.59
CA ILE A 95 -19.64 -1.23 -7.54
C ILE A 95 -18.10 -1.20 -7.60
N PHE A 96 -17.51 0.00 -7.57
CA PHE A 96 -16.06 0.17 -7.49
C PHE A 96 -15.50 -0.54 -6.25
N ARG A 97 -16.06 -0.29 -5.07
CA ARG A 97 -15.62 -0.92 -3.82
C ARG A 97 -15.77 -2.44 -3.87
N GLU A 98 -16.87 -2.98 -4.40
CA GLU A 98 -17.04 -4.43 -4.56
C GLU A 98 -15.97 -5.03 -5.49
N ARG A 99 -15.57 -4.31 -6.54
CA ARG A 99 -14.51 -4.77 -7.45
C ARG A 99 -13.12 -4.73 -6.81
N VAL A 100 -12.87 -3.80 -5.89
CA VAL A 100 -11.57 -3.62 -5.23
C VAL A 100 -11.42 -4.48 -3.98
N PHE A 101 -12.46 -4.59 -3.17
CA PHE A 101 -12.41 -5.21 -1.84
C PHE A 101 -13.39 -6.38 -1.68
N GLY A 102 -14.26 -6.63 -2.65
CA GLY A 102 -15.22 -7.72 -2.58
C GLY A 102 -14.56 -9.10 -2.68
N PRO A 103 -15.25 -10.18 -2.27
CA PRO A 103 -14.70 -11.54 -2.22
C PRO A 103 -14.23 -12.10 -3.57
N SER A 104 -14.72 -11.52 -4.68
CA SER A 104 -14.32 -11.90 -6.05
C SER A 104 -13.28 -10.96 -6.64
N SER A 105 -12.70 -10.05 -5.84
CA SER A 105 -11.66 -9.14 -6.32
C SER A 105 -10.41 -9.91 -6.73
N HIS A 106 -9.78 -9.42 -7.81
CA HIS A 106 -8.47 -9.86 -8.27
C HIS A 106 -7.50 -8.67 -8.33
N VAL A 107 -7.81 -7.59 -7.62
CA VAL A 107 -6.97 -6.39 -7.56
C VAL A 107 -5.74 -6.63 -6.69
N TRP A 108 -5.87 -7.45 -5.64
CA TRP A 108 -4.81 -7.72 -4.68
C TRP A 108 -4.53 -9.22 -4.59
N SER A 109 -3.26 -9.59 -4.49
CA SER A 109 -2.83 -10.97 -4.24
C SER A 109 -1.51 -11.01 -3.50
N VAL A 110 -1.27 -12.06 -2.72
CA VAL A 110 -0.03 -12.20 -1.94
C VAL A 110 1.07 -12.83 -2.80
N TYR A 111 2.28 -12.29 -2.76
CA TYR A 111 3.42 -12.94 -3.43
C TYR A 111 3.73 -14.31 -2.79
N PRO A 112 4.09 -15.34 -3.59
CA PRO A 112 4.31 -16.69 -3.07
C PRO A 112 5.41 -16.84 -2.02
N ASP A 113 6.38 -15.92 -2.00
CA ASP A 113 7.52 -15.95 -1.09
C ASP A 113 7.28 -15.24 0.25
N VAL A 114 6.12 -14.58 0.43
CA VAL A 114 5.79 -13.83 1.64
C VAL A 114 5.65 -14.74 2.86
N LEU A 115 4.75 -15.72 2.78
CA LEU A 115 4.46 -16.58 3.93
C LEU A 115 5.71 -17.34 4.42
N PRO A 116 6.49 -18.01 3.56
CA PRO A 116 7.70 -18.68 4.00
C PRO A 116 8.76 -17.72 4.57
N ALA A 117 8.88 -16.50 4.02
CA ALA A 117 9.82 -15.50 4.54
C ALA A 117 9.41 -15.01 5.93
N VAL A 118 8.12 -14.71 6.13
CA VAL A 118 7.55 -14.31 7.42
C VAL A 118 7.73 -15.42 8.46
N GLU A 119 7.46 -16.68 8.10
CA GLU A 119 7.68 -17.83 8.99
C GLU A 119 9.15 -17.97 9.40
N ALA A 120 10.08 -17.83 8.44
CA ALA A 120 11.52 -17.90 8.72
C ALA A 120 12.02 -16.77 9.67
N LEU A 121 11.40 -15.59 9.60
CA LEU A 121 11.68 -14.49 10.53
C LEU A 121 11.09 -14.76 11.92
N ARG A 122 9.85 -15.25 11.98
CA ARG A 122 9.17 -15.62 13.24
C ARG A 122 9.91 -16.72 13.99
N ASP A 123 10.43 -17.73 13.30
CA ASP A 123 11.23 -18.81 13.90
C ASP A 123 12.52 -18.29 14.57
N LYS A 124 12.99 -17.10 14.19
CA LYS A 124 14.12 -16.40 14.82
C LYS A 124 13.70 -15.45 15.94
N GLY A 125 12.41 -15.33 16.24
CA GLY A 125 11.87 -14.41 17.24
C GLY A 125 11.95 -12.93 16.84
N ILE A 126 11.97 -12.66 15.53
CA ILE A 126 12.01 -11.29 14.99
C ILE A 126 10.59 -10.73 14.93
N ILE A 127 10.44 -9.47 15.35
CA ILE A 127 9.20 -8.69 15.21
C ILE A 127 9.07 -8.26 13.75
N ILE A 128 7.87 -8.34 13.20
CA ILE A 128 7.61 -8.07 11.78
C ILE A 128 6.54 -6.99 11.63
N GLY A 129 6.89 -5.90 10.96
CA GLY A 129 5.98 -4.77 10.72
C GLY A 129 5.76 -4.48 9.24
N ILE A 130 4.69 -3.73 8.94
CA ILE A 130 4.47 -3.12 7.62
C ILE A 130 4.58 -1.60 7.73
N ILE A 131 5.23 -0.97 6.76
CA ILE A 131 5.22 0.49 6.54
C ILE A 131 4.85 0.73 5.09
N SER A 132 3.66 1.28 4.81
CA SER A 132 3.24 1.54 3.43
C SER A 132 2.71 2.95 3.23
N ASN A 133 3.01 3.51 2.06
CA ASN A 133 2.42 4.76 1.58
C ASN A 133 0.97 4.52 1.13
N TRP A 134 0.11 4.17 2.08
CA TRP A 134 -1.25 3.71 1.88
C TRP A 134 -2.19 4.40 2.87
N ASP A 135 -3.43 4.59 2.44
CA ASP A 135 -4.53 4.95 3.33
C ASP A 135 -5.00 3.79 4.22
N HIS A 136 -6.00 4.03 5.05
CA HIS A 136 -6.54 3.04 5.98
C HIS A 136 -7.11 1.78 5.31
N THR A 137 -7.34 1.77 4.00
CA THR A 137 -7.83 0.58 3.29
C THR A 137 -6.78 -0.54 3.25
N LEU A 138 -5.51 -0.24 3.56
CA LEU A 138 -4.48 -1.27 3.78
C LEU A 138 -4.97 -2.37 4.71
N PHE A 139 -5.64 -2.03 5.83
CA PHE A 139 -6.09 -3.01 6.80
C PHE A 139 -7.21 -3.91 6.24
N GLU A 140 -8.12 -3.35 5.43
CA GLU A 140 -9.17 -4.11 4.73
C GLU A 140 -8.54 -5.07 3.71
N VAL A 141 -7.49 -4.65 3.01
CA VAL A 141 -6.75 -5.52 2.07
C VAL A 141 -6.03 -6.64 2.82
N LEU A 142 -5.34 -6.34 3.93
CA LEU A 142 -4.65 -7.35 4.74
C LEU A 142 -5.63 -8.38 5.31
N ASP A 143 -6.80 -7.94 5.80
CA ASP A 143 -7.85 -8.84 6.29
C ASP A 143 -8.37 -9.76 5.18
N ASN A 144 -8.69 -9.19 4.00
CA ASN A 144 -9.18 -9.94 2.86
C ASN A 144 -8.17 -10.96 2.32
N LEU A 145 -6.87 -10.63 2.41
CA LEU A 145 -5.77 -11.54 2.04
C LEU A 145 -5.35 -12.49 3.17
N GLN A 146 -6.02 -12.44 4.33
CA GLN A 146 -5.70 -13.23 5.52
C GLN A 146 -4.26 -13.03 6.03
N MET A 147 -3.76 -11.80 5.89
CA MET A 147 -2.40 -11.40 6.25
C MET A 147 -2.31 -10.67 7.59
N SER A 148 -3.42 -10.21 8.17
CA SER A 148 -3.40 -9.38 9.38
C SER A 148 -2.68 -10.03 10.56
N ASP A 149 -2.84 -11.34 10.75
CA ASP A 149 -2.19 -12.10 11.83
C ASP A 149 -0.73 -12.50 11.51
N LEU A 150 -0.19 -12.11 10.34
CA LEU A 150 1.19 -12.38 9.95
C LEU A 150 2.19 -11.32 10.43
N PHE A 151 1.71 -10.15 10.81
CA PHE A 151 2.52 -9.00 11.21
C PHE A 151 2.17 -8.56 12.62
N ASP A 152 3.17 -8.14 13.39
CA ASP A 152 2.98 -7.62 14.74
C ASP A 152 2.34 -6.22 14.72
N PHE A 153 2.57 -5.46 13.65
CA PHE A 153 1.92 -4.18 13.39
C PHE A 153 1.93 -3.82 11.91
N ALA A 154 1.06 -2.88 11.51
CA ALA A 154 1.06 -2.29 10.18
C ALA A 154 0.80 -0.78 10.27
N ILE A 155 1.51 -0.02 9.45
CA ILE A 155 1.43 1.44 9.38
C ILE A 155 0.95 1.84 7.99
N ALA A 156 -0.25 2.43 7.93
CA ALA A 156 -0.78 3.17 6.79
C ALA A 156 -0.38 4.65 6.93
N SER A 157 0.53 5.13 6.08
CA SER A 157 1.17 6.44 6.21
C SER A 157 0.21 7.63 6.36
N LEU A 158 -0.93 7.59 5.68
CA LEU A 158 -1.89 8.69 5.69
C LEU A 158 -2.50 8.90 7.09
N GLU A 159 -2.60 7.86 7.91
CA GLU A 159 -3.08 7.99 9.30
C GLU A 159 -2.11 8.78 10.18
N PHE A 160 -0.83 8.82 9.80
CA PHE A 160 0.24 9.52 10.53
C PHE A 160 0.50 10.92 9.96
N GLY A 161 0.09 11.16 8.72
CA GLY A 161 0.24 12.45 8.06
C GLY A 161 1.66 12.73 7.57
N TYR A 162 2.43 11.69 7.29
CA TYR A 162 3.70 11.73 6.56
C TYR A 162 3.95 10.36 5.94
N GLU A 163 4.64 10.35 4.80
CA GLU A 163 4.86 9.16 3.97
C GLU A 163 6.36 8.90 3.86
N LYS A 164 6.75 7.67 3.54
CA LYS A 164 8.11 7.39 3.07
C LYS A 164 8.41 8.31 1.86
N PRO A 165 9.63 8.86 1.73
CA PRO A 165 10.84 8.60 2.52
C PRO A 165 11.00 9.47 3.79
N ASP A 166 9.95 10.12 4.30
CA ASP A 166 10.06 10.96 5.50
C ASP A 166 10.44 10.12 6.73
N ARG A 167 11.59 10.43 7.34
CA ARG A 167 12.13 9.74 8.52
C ARG A 167 11.10 9.48 9.63
N ARG A 168 10.09 10.33 9.77
CA ARG A 168 9.09 10.24 10.85
C ARG A 168 8.33 8.92 10.78
N ILE A 169 8.01 8.40 9.60
CA ILE A 169 7.27 7.14 9.47
C ILE A 169 8.09 5.93 9.94
N PHE A 170 9.39 5.96 9.67
CA PHE A 170 10.32 4.95 10.15
C PHE A 170 10.47 5.00 11.67
N ILE A 171 10.51 6.20 12.26
CA ILE A 171 10.55 6.38 13.72
C ILE A 171 9.30 5.80 14.39
N GLU A 172 8.11 5.97 13.79
CA GLU A 172 6.88 5.34 14.31
C GLU A 172 6.99 3.82 14.29
N ALA A 173 7.55 3.24 13.23
CA ALA A 173 7.76 1.79 13.13
C ALA A 173 8.76 1.27 14.20
N LEU A 174 9.85 2.00 14.45
CA LEU A 174 10.79 1.70 15.52
C LEU A 174 10.11 1.73 16.89
N ALA A 175 9.23 2.71 17.12
CA ALA A 175 8.48 2.82 18.37
C ALA A 175 7.48 1.68 18.55
N GLN A 176 6.75 1.28 17.50
CA GLN A 176 5.80 0.16 17.56
C GLN A 176 6.49 -1.19 17.72
N GLY A 177 7.64 -1.39 17.06
CA GLY A 177 8.44 -2.61 17.20
C GLY A 177 9.34 -2.65 18.45
N GLY A 178 9.48 -1.53 19.18
CA GLY A 178 10.34 -1.46 20.36
C GLY A 178 11.82 -1.71 20.08
N ALA A 179 12.31 -1.31 18.90
CA ALA A 179 13.67 -1.56 18.43
C ALA A 179 14.42 -0.25 18.12
N THR A 180 15.76 -0.28 18.10
CA THR A 180 16.55 0.84 17.57
C THR A 180 16.74 0.72 16.05
N ALA A 181 17.15 1.81 15.41
CA ALA A 181 17.39 1.82 13.96
C ALA A 181 18.46 0.78 13.57
N GLU A 182 19.52 0.63 14.38
CA GLU A 182 20.62 -0.32 14.16
C GLU A 182 20.20 -1.79 14.32
N GLU A 183 19.08 -2.04 15.01
CA GLU A 183 18.49 -3.36 15.20
C GLU A 183 17.39 -3.66 14.18
N THR A 184 17.17 -2.77 13.21
CA THR A 184 16.05 -2.83 12.28
C THR A 184 16.49 -2.84 10.82
N VAL A 185 15.83 -3.67 10.02
CA VAL A 185 15.96 -3.68 8.56
C VAL A 185 14.60 -3.39 7.91
N HIS A 186 14.57 -2.44 6.98
CA HIS A 186 13.42 -2.23 6.10
C HIS A 186 13.63 -2.93 4.75
N VAL A 187 12.57 -3.51 4.19
CA VAL A 187 12.57 -4.19 2.90
C VAL A 187 11.45 -3.64 2.04
N GLY A 188 11.76 -3.16 0.85
CA GLY A 188 10.78 -2.64 -0.10
C GLY A 188 11.33 -2.56 -1.53
N ASP A 189 10.48 -2.27 -2.50
CA ASP A 189 10.82 -2.23 -3.93
C ASP A 189 11.13 -0.82 -4.47
N SER A 190 10.84 0.23 -3.70
CA SER A 190 11.19 1.61 -4.05
C SER A 190 12.60 1.97 -3.56
N LEU A 191 13.48 2.36 -4.50
CA LEU A 191 14.81 2.86 -4.15
C LEU A 191 14.71 4.13 -3.29
N GLU A 192 13.80 5.04 -3.62
CA GLU A 192 13.65 6.32 -2.93
C GLU A 192 12.92 6.14 -1.60
N ASP A 193 11.71 5.59 -1.65
CA ASP A 193 10.82 5.52 -0.47
C ASP A 193 11.36 4.53 0.55
N ASP A 194 11.80 3.35 0.11
CA ASP A 194 12.13 2.25 1.02
C ASP A 194 13.62 2.23 1.34
N PHE A 195 14.47 2.14 0.33
CA PHE A 195 15.90 1.96 0.56
C PHE A 195 16.54 3.24 1.10
N ILE A 196 16.44 4.35 0.37
CA ILE A 196 17.01 5.64 0.80
C ILE A 196 16.30 6.12 2.07
N GLY A 197 14.97 6.12 2.10
CA GLY A 197 14.19 6.53 3.27
C GLY A 197 14.58 5.81 4.56
N ALA A 198 14.73 4.49 4.53
CA ALA A 198 15.14 3.72 5.71
C ALA A 198 16.60 3.98 6.11
N THR A 199 17.52 4.07 5.14
CA THR A 199 18.93 4.38 5.43
C THR A 199 19.13 5.77 6.03
N ASP A 200 18.38 6.77 5.55
CA ASP A 200 18.39 8.13 6.09
C ASP A 200 17.77 8.21 7.50
N ALA A 201 16.89 7.25 7.84
CA ALA A 201 16.39 7.04 9.20
C ALA A 201 17.37 6.26 10.10
N GLY A 202 18.52 5.81 9.58
CA GLY A 202 19.55 5.06 10.29
C GLY A 202 19.32 3.55 10.36
N MET A 203 18.33 3.03 9.63
CA MET A 203 18.03 1.60 9.57
C MET A 203 18.91 0.88 8.55
N GLY A 204 19.02 -0.44 8.67
CA GLY A 204 19.41 -1.27 7.54
C GLY A 204 18.31 -1.27 6.47
N ALA A 205 18.68 -1.46 5.22
CA ALA A 205 17.71 -1.54 4.13
C ALA A 205 18.08 -2.61 3.10
N LEU A 206 17.06 -3.26 2.54
CA LEU A 206 17.18 -4.17 1.41
C LEU A 206 16.21 -3.74 0.32
N LEU A 207 16.74 -3.42 -0.86
CA LEU A 207 15.97 -3.14 -2.06
C LEU A 207 15.56 -4.45 -2.70
N LEU A 208 14.26 -4.71 -2.77
CA LEU A 208 13.70 -5.85 -3.47
C LEU A 208 13.53 -5.52 -4.96
N ASP A 209 14.22 -6.27 -5.80
CA ASP A 209 14.00 -6.26 -7.24
C ASP A 209 13.62 -7.66 -7.71
N ARG A 210 12.31 -7.89 -7.81
CA ARG A 210 11.73 -9.18 -8.23
C ARG A 210 12.05 -9.54 -9.70
N GLU A 211 12.44 -8.58 -10.53
CA GLU A 211 12.73 -8.77 -11.96
C GLU A 211 14.23 -9.01 -12.23
N ALA A 212 15.10 -8.72 -11.27
CA ALA A 212 16.53 -8.97 -11.40
C ALA A 212 16.82 -10.48 -11.47
N SER A 213 17.78 -10.86 -12.33
CA SER A 213 18.45 -12.15 -12.20
C SER A 213 19.10 -12.23 -10.82
N ALA A 214 19.13 -13.44 -10.23
CA ALA A 214 19.52 -13.75 -8.84
C ALA A 214 20.92 -13.30 -8.36
N ASP A 215 21.60 -12.42 -9.10
CA ASP A 215 22.85 -11.79 -8.72
C ASP A 215 22.63 -10.82 -7.56
N PHE A 216 22.97 -11.32 -6.38
CA PHE A 216 23.02 -10.57 -5.14
C PHE A 216 24.11 -9.49 -5.20
N THR A 217 23.73 -8.25 -4.89
CA THR A 217 24.65 -7.17 -4.51
C THR A 217 24.27 -6.67 -3.11
N ALA A 218 25.25 -6.29 -2.29
CA ALA A 218 24.97 -5.79 -0.94
C ALA A 218 23.87 -4.71 -0.96
N GLY A 219 22.78 -4.94 -0.21
CA GLY A 219 21.60 -4.05 -0.17
C GLY A 219 20.52 -4.33 -1.22
N ARG A 220 20.65 -5.35 -2.08
CA ARG A 220 19.63 -5.74 -3.07
C ARG A 220 19.33 -7.23 -3.01
N ILE A 221 18.05 -7.58 -3.03
CA ILE A 221 17.52 -8.95 -3.05
C ILE A 221 16.52 -9.12 -4.19
N SER A 222 16.28 -10.36 -4.62
CA SER A 222 15.30 -10.71 -5.66
C SER A 222 14.09 -11.49 -5.12
N SER A 223 14.20 -12.01 -3.90
CA SER A 223 13.11 -12.70 -3.21
C SER A 223 13.19 -12.43 -1.71
N LEU A 224 12.01 -12.40 -1.07
CA LEU A 224 11.90 -12.24 0.39
C LEU A 224 12.54 -13.38 1.18
N LEU A 225 12.70 -14.56 0.56
CA LEU A 225 13.40 -15.69 1.19
C LEU A 225 14.84 -15.34 1.59
N GLN A 226 15.47 -14.42 0.86
CA GLN A 226 16.84 -13.98 1.09
C GLN A 226 16.99 -13.07 2.33
N VAL A 227 15.88 -12.48 2.82
CA VAL A 227 15.93 -11.55 3.98
C VAL A 227 16.53 -12.24 5.19
N SER A 228 16.06 -13.45 5.49
CA SER A 228 16.52 -14.21 6.66
C SER A 228 18.00 -14.60 6.59
N GLU A 229 18.57 -14.71 5.37
CA GLU A 229 19.98 -15.04 5.14
C GLU A 229 20.88 -13.82 5.34
N VAL A 230 20.39 -12.63 4.99
CA VAL A 230 21.16 -11.37 5.05
C VAL A 230 21.24 -10.80 6.45
N ILE A 231 20.20 -10.98 7.26
CA ILE A 231 20.14 -10.43 8.62
C ILE A 231 20.73 -11.35 9.71
N ALA A 232 21.25 -12.51 9.31
CA ALA A 232 21.82 -13.53 10.20
C ALA A 232 23.17 -13.13 10.80
#